data_AF-A0A9W9YLT8-F1
#
_entry.id   AF-A0A9W9YLT8-F1
#
_cell.length_a   1.000
_cell.length_b   1.000
_cell.length_c   1.000
_cell.angle_alpha   90.00
_cell.angle_beta   90.00
_cell.angle_gamma   90.00
#
_symmetry.space_group_name_H-M   'P 1'
#
loop_
_entity.id
_entity.type
_entity.pdbx_description
1 polymer ?
#
loop_
_entity_poly.entity_id
_entity_poly.type
_entity_poly.pdbx_seq_one_letter_code
_entity_poly.pdbx_strand_id
1 'polypeptide(L)'
;MIKEGNEGLVHHYAVYGCHGGFTENDFHGGVKCFATWEMYTKCQKFHMITVWAVGLQAFYLPPHVGIPIGGNDSPNIFLLEVAYDNPQNIKGRQDSSGVNLYYTDKLRKYDSGLVSVGVDINDWQIVPPKQKDWISTGYCMHQCTESMFKSSSLPEGGIKVFATFMHIHSAGHANTNRS
;
A
#
# COMPACT_ATOMS: atom_id res chain seq x y z
N MET A 1 3.45 0.88 14.77
CA MET A 1 4.29 1.07 15.97
C MET A 1 5.55 1.78 15.54
N ILE A 2 5.88 2.88 16.20
CA ILE A 2 7.13 3.61 15.94
C ILE A 2 8.01 3.40 17.16
N LYS A 3 9.28 3.07 16.93
CA LYS A 3 10.30 2.96 17.97
C LYS A 3 10.51 4.34 18.60
N GLU A 4 10.57 4.37 19.92
CA GLU A 4 10.80 5.59 20.68
C GLU A 4 12.04 6.34 20.17
N GLY A 5 11.87 7.62 19.92
CA GLY A 5 12.89 8.52 19.37
C GLY A 5 12.90 8.63 17.84
N ASN A 6 12.19 7.75 17.11
CA ASN A 6 12.12 7.75 15.64
C ASN A 6 10.80 8.33 15.09
N GLU A 7 9.96 8.93 15.94
CA GLU A 7 8.68 9.55 15.58
C GLU A 7 8.82 10.67 14.54
N GLY A 8 9.95 11.38 14.55
CA GLY A 8 10.27 12.41 13.56
C GLY A 8 10.96 11.90 12.29
N LEU A 9 11.27 10.60 12.21
CA LEU A 9 11.97 10.00 11.07
C LEU A 9 11.06 9.11 10.23
N VAL A 10 10.19 8.32 10.86
CA VAL A 10 9.34 7.37 10.12
C VAL A 10 8.11 8.09 9.57
N HIS A 11 8.03 8.21 8.24
CA HIS A 11 6.96 8.94 7.56
C HIS A 11 5.78 8.04 7.18
N HIS A 12 6.04 6.85 6.65
CA HIS A 12 4.99 5.86 6.38
C HIS A 12 5.53 4.43 6.29
N TYR A 13 4.63 3.46 6.45
CA TYR A 13 4.83 2.05 6.16
C TYR A 13 3.95 1.63 5.00
N ALA A 14 4.45 0.75 4.15
CA ALA A 14 3.62 -0.05 3.24
C ALA A 14 3.94 -1.53 3.44
N VAL A 15 2.89 -2.33 3.58
CA VAL A 15 3.03 -3.79 3.68
C VAL A 15 2.46 -4.44 2.44
N TYR A 16 3.26 -5.26 1.79
CA TYR A 16 2.87 -6.00 0.60
C TYR A 16 2.81 -7.49 0.91
N GLY A 17 1.81 -8.16 0.34
CA GLY A 17 1.66 -9.59 0.37
C GLY A 17 2.35 -10.22 -0.84
N CYS A 18 3.24 -11.16 -0.60
CA CYS A 18 4.04 -11.78 -1.63
C CYS A 18 3.63 -13.23 -1.87
N HIS A 19 3.78 -13.66 -3.12
CA HIS A 19 3.44 -15.01 -3.57
C HIS A 19 4.67 -15.67 -4.18
N GLY A 20 4.91 -16.95 -3.85
CA GLY A 20 5.96 -17.76 -4.47
C GLY A 20 6.97 -18.35 -3.48
N GLY A 21 7.98 -19.03 -4.04
CA GLY A 21 9.04 -19.70 -3.29
C GLY A 21 10.12 -18.74 -2.84
N PHE A 22 9.97 -18.17 -1.65
CA PHE A 22 11.04 -17.46 -0.96
C PHE A 22 12.04 -18.47 -0.36
N THR A 23 13.32 -18.16 -0.46
CA THR A 23 14.43 -18.93 0.14
C THR A 23 15.04 -18.13 1.29
N GLU A 24 15.84 -18.76 2.14
CA GLU A 24 16.52 -18.06 3.24
C GLU A 24 17.35 -16.85 2.77
N ASN A 25 17.90 -16.91 1.56
CA ASN A 25 18.67 -15.82 0.96
C ASN A 25 17.83 -14.58 0.65
N ASP A 26 16.50 -14.73 0.51
CA ASP A 26 15.60 -13.60 0.29
C ASP A 26 15.37 -12.80 1.59
N PHE A 27 15.55 -13.42 2.77
CA PHE A 27 15.34 -12.79 4.08
C PHE A 27 16.65 -12.16 4.59
N HIS A 28 16.86 -10.90 4.23
CA HIS A 28 18.00 -10.10 4.67
C HIS A 28 17.56 -8.99 5.64
N GLY A 29 18.52 -8.32 6.31
CA GLY A 29 18.26 -7.27 7.31
C GLY A 29 17.71 -5.94 6.77
N GLY A 30 17.05 -5.95 5.61
CA GLY A 30 16.57 -4.78 4.88
C GLY A 30 17.57 -4.23 3.87
N VAL A 31 17.06 -3.74 2.75
CA VAL A 31 17.81 -3.01 1.70
C VAL A 31 17.10 -1.72 1.38
N LYS A 32 17.79 -0.83 0.66
CA LYS A 32 17.12 0.32 0.06
C LYS A 32 16.04 -0.18 -0.90
N CYS A 33 14.83 0.34 -0.74
CA CYS A 33 13.74 0.12 -1.67
C CYS A 33 14.20 0.44 -3.10
N PHE A 34 13.77 -0.36 -4.05
CA PHE A 34 14.12 -0.26 -5.48
C PHE A 34 15.61 -0.44 -5.83
N ALA A 35 16.48 -0.81 -4.89
CA ALA A 35 17.85 -1.20 -5.22
C ALA A 35 17.91 -2.50 -6.03
N THR A 36 16.97 -3.41 -5.77
CA THR A 36 16.73 -4.60 -6.60
C THR A 36 15.23 -4.71 -6.89
N TRP A 37 14.87 -4.97 -8.15
CA TRP A 37 13.48 -5.09 -8.57
C TRP A 37 12.88 -6.48 -8.24
N GLU A 38 13.73 -7.46 -7.94
CA GLU A 38 13.35 -8.87 -7.76
C GLU A 38 12.40 -9.11 -6.59
N MET A 39 12.58 -8.41 -5.47
CA MET A 39 11.70 -8.59 -4.32
C MET A 39 10.30 -8.03 -4.59
N TYR A 40 10.22 -6.88 -5.26
CA TYR A 40 8.95 -6.26 -5.64
C TYR A 40 8.18 -7.06 -6.69
N THR A 41 8.88 -7.72 -7.62
CA THR A 41 8.24 -8.60 -8.61
C THR A 41 7.67 -9.86 -7.96
N LYS A 42 8.37 -10.45 -6.97
CA LYS A 42 7.83 -11.56 -6.14
C LYS A 42 6.60 -11.16 -5.32
N CYS A 43 6.45 -9.87 -5.00
CA CYS A 43 5.28 -9.32 -4.31
C CYS A 43 4.17 -8.83 -5.26
N GLN A 44 4.07 -9.45 -6.45
CA GLN A 44 3.05 -9.19 -7.47
C GLN A 44 2.82 -7.71 -7.78
N LYS A 45 3.89 -6.91 -7.88
CA LYS A 45 3.80 -5.48 -8.22
C LYS A 45 2.81 -4.75 -7.31
N PHE A 46 3.07 -4.77 -6.01
CA PHE A 46 2.34 -4.01 -4.98
C PHE A 46 0.97 -4.58 -4.58
N HIS A 47 0.87 -5.89 -4.34
CA HIS A 47 -0.30 -6.41 -3.61
C HIS A 47 -0.30 -5.87 -2.17
N MET A 48 -0.91 -4.70 -1.98
CA MET A 48 -0.87 -3.95 -0.74
C MET A 48 -1.86 -4.53 0.27
N ILE A 49 -1.35 -4.91 1.43
CA ILE A 49 -2.11 -5.44 2.56
C ILE A 49 -2.57 -4.30 3.44
N THR A 50 -1.66 -3.39 3.77
CA THR A 50 -1.97 -2.21 4.58
C THR A 50 -0.93 -1.12 4.36
N VAL A 51 -1.35 0.10 4.66
CA VAL A 51 -0.51 1.30 4.66
C VAL A 51 -0.77 2.04 5.97
N TRP A 52 0.28 2.68 6.47
CA TRP A 52 0.15 3.63 7.57
C TRP A 52 1.02 4.83 7.25
N ALA A 53 0.53 6.03 7.53
CA ALA A 53 1.27 7.28 7.37
C ALA A 53 1.03 8.17 8.60
N VAL A 54 1.90 9.15 8.81
CA VAL A 54 1.73 10.15 9.87
C VAL A 54 0.32 10.73 9.84
N GLY A 55 -0.33 10.76 11.00
CA GLY A 55 -1.72 11.21 11.16
C GLY A 55 -2.78 10.11 11.08
N LEU A 56 -2.45 8.93 10.54
CA LEU A 56 -3.37 7.79 10.54
C LEU A 56 -3.36 7.03 11.87
N GLN A 57 -4.55 6.62 12.31
CA GLN A 57 -4.73 5.72 13.44
C GLN A 57 -4.78 4.25 12.98
N ALA A 58 -4.93 3.33 13.93
CA ALA A 58 -5.18 1.93 13.61
C ALA A 58 -6.46 1.78 12.78
N PHE A 59 -6.37 1.00 11.71
CA PHE A 59 -7.51 0.68 10.87
C PHE A 59 -8.08 -0.69 11.25
N TYR A 60 -9.40 -0.74 11.46
CA TYR A 60 -10.11 -1.96 11.81
C TYR A 60 -11.05 -2.32 10.66
N LEU A 61 -10.86 -3.52 10.09
CA LEU A 61 -11.77 -4.05 9.09
C LEU A 61 -13.15 -4.32 9.71
N PRO A 62 -14.25 -4.15 8.94
CA PRO A 62 -15.57 -4.56 9.39
C PRO A 62 -15.58 -6.04 9.84
N PRO A 63 -16.36 -6.44 10.86
CA PRO A 63 -16.29 -7.81 11.40
C PRO A 63 -16.59 -8.95 10.42
N HIS A 64 -17.20 -8.64 9.28
CA HIS A 64 -17.55 -9.60 8.23
C HIS A 64 -16.58 -9.60 7.04
N VAL A 65 -15.49 -8.82 7.13
CA VAL A 65 -14.49 -8.62 6.08
C VAL A 65 -13.09 -8.98 6.59
N GLY A 66 -12.28 -9.63 5.77
CA GLY A 66 -10.88 -9.97 6.09
C GLY A 66 -9.97 -9.90 4.87
N ILE A 67 -8.67 -9.78 5.11
CA ILE A 67 -7.66 -9.97 4.06
C ILE A 67 -7.19 -11.43 4.15
N PRO A 68 -7.38 -12.26 3.11
CA PRO A 68 -6.98 -13.65 3.15
C PRO A 68 -5.45 -13.77 3.11
N ILE A 69 -4.89 -14.63 3.98
CA ILE A 69 -3.44 -14.87 4.12
C ILE A 69 -3.16 -16.37 4.38
N GLY A 70 -1.97 -16.85 4.01
CA GLY A 70 -1.46 -18.18 4.41
C GLY A 70 -2.02 -19.40 3.67
N GLY A 71 -2.84 -19.23 2.62
CA GLY A 71 -3.31 -20.28 1.71
C GLY A 71 -2.52 -20.35 0.40
N ASN A 72 -2.77 -21.35 -0.44
CA ASN A 72 -2.09 -21.49 -1.75
C ASN A 72 -2.35 -20.30 -2.69
N ASP A 73 -3.53 -19.71 -2.59
CA ASP A 73 -3.98 -18.57 -3.40
C ASP A 73 -3.88 -17.24 -2.63
N SER A 74 -3.11 -17.19 -1.54
CA SER A 74 -2.99 -16.00 -0.69
C SER A 74 -1.54 -15.75 -0.27
N PRO A 75 -1.19 -14.50 0.09
CA PRO A 75 0.15 -14.19 0.55
C PRO A 75 0.52 -14.98 1.80
N ASN A 76 1.69 -15.60 1.76
CA ASN A 76 2.29 -16.28 2.90
C ASN A 76 3.55 -15.55 3.42
N ILE A 77 4.08 -14.62 2.63
CA ILE A 77 5.22 -13.77 2.97
C ILE A 77 4.79 -12.31 2.88
N PHE A 78 5.32 -11.49 3.78
CA PHE A 78 5.09 -10.05 3.78
C PHE A 78 6.39 -9.29 3.56
N LEU A 79 6.32 -8.24 2.75
CA LEU A 79 7.36 -7.25 2.60
C LEU A 79 6.94 -5.97 3.32
N LEU A 80 7.75 -5.50 4.26
CA LEU A 80 7.60 -4.20 4.89
C LEU A 80 8.51 -3.17 4.22
N GLU A 81 7.91 -2.15 3.62
CA GLU A 81 8.57 -0.93 3.18
C GLU A 81 8.43 0.14 4.27
N VAL A 82 9.54 0.82 4.58
CA VAL A 82 9.58 1.92 5.54
C VAL A 82 10.14 3.14 4.86
N ALA A 83 9.35 4.19 4.77
CA ALA A 83 9.80 5.48 4.27
C ALA A 83 10.29 6.34 5.44
N TYR A 84 11.58 6.68 5.40
CA TYR A 84 12.20 7.59 6.35
C TYR A 84 12.35 8.99 5.75
N ASP A 85 11.90 10.01 6.47
CA ASP A 85 12.23 11.41 6.20
C ASP A 85 13.36 11.84 7.15
N ASN A 86 14.57 12.01 6.61
CA ASN A 86 15.78 12.33 7.41
C ASN A 86 16.52 13.54 6.82
N PRO A 87 15.91 14.73 6.79
CA PRO A 87 16.52 15.91 6.17
C PRO A 87 17.78 16.38 6.91
N GLN A 88 17.88 16.12 8.21
CA GLN A 88 19.07 16.45 9.02
C GLN A 88 20.21 15.43 8.86
N ASN A 89 20.04 14.38 8.06
CA ASN A 89 21.05 13.33 7.84
C ASN A 89 21.60 12.72 9.13
N ILE A 90 20.71 12.45 10.09
CA ILE A 90 21.06 11.84 11.38
C ILE A 90 21.69 10.47 11.12
N LYS A 91 22.90 10.25 11.65
CA LYS A 91 23.68 9.01 11.50
C LYS A 91 23.55 8.12 12.72
N GLY A 92 23.81 6.82 12.53
CA GLY A 92 23.90 5.83 13.62
C GLY A 92 22.58 5.53 14.31
N ARG A 93 21.45 6.01 13.78
CA ARG A 93 20.14 5.71 14.35
C ARG A 93 19.74 4.27 14.00
N GLN A 94 19.34 3.52 15.02
CA GLN A 94 18.80 2.18 14.85
C GLN A 94 17.28 2.22 14.97
N ASP A 95 16.60 1.60 14.00
CA ASP A 95 15.15 1.48 13.98
C ASP A 95 14.70 0.03 14.13
N SER A 96 13.55 -0.15 14.75
CA SER A 96 12.84 -1.43 14.87
C SER A 96 11.34 -1.18 14.82
N SER A 97 10.95 -0.12 14.10
CA SER A 97 9.57 0.27 13.93
C SER A 97 8.89 -0.66 12.91
N GLY A 98 7.56 -0.68 12.91
CA GLY A 98 6.82 -1.53 12.00
C GLY A 98 5.32 -1.55 12.29
N VAL A 99 4.65 -2.60 11.82
CA VAL A 99 3.20 -2.75 11.97
C VAL A 99 2.84 -3.96 12.81
N ASN A 100 1.73 -3.85 13.54
CA ASN A 100 1.10 -4.99 14.19
C ASN A 100 -0.08 -5.42 13.32
N LEU A 101 -0.04 -6.65 12.81
CA LEU A 101 -1.14 -7.26 12.07
C LEU A 101 -1.88 -8.23 12.99
N TYR A 102 -3.17 -7.99 13.18
CA TYR A 102 -4.05 -8.87 13.96
C TYR A 102 -4.80 -9.78 13.02
N TYR A 103 -4.70 -11.09 13.22
CA TYR A 103 -5.29 -12.10 12.35
C TYR A 103 -6.09 -13.14 13.15
N THR A 104 -6.87 -13.94 12.42
CA THR A 104 -7.64 -15.08 12.96
C THR A 104 -7.55 -16.23 11.97
N ASP A 105 -7.63 -17.45 12.49
CA ASP A 105 -7.76 -18.70 11.74
C ASP A 105 -9.15 -18.90 11.11
N LYS A 106 -10.14 -18.07 11.48
CA LYS A 106 -11.50 -18.14 10.94
C LYS A 106 -11.68 -17.17 9.78
N LEU A 107 -11.95 -17.71 8.60
CA LEU A 107 -12.30 -16.91 7.42
C LEU A 107 -13.53 -16.03 7.70
N ARG A 108 -13.46 -14.81 7.20
CA ARG A 108 -14.57 -13.85 7.24
C ARG A 108 -15.49 -14.10 6.05
N LYS A 109 -16.66 -13.44 6.05
CA LYS A 109 -17.67 -13.65 5.00
C LYS A 109 -17.21 -13.13 3.63
N TYR A 110 -16.44 -12.04 3.61
CA TYR A 110 -15.93 -11.44 2.39
C TYR A 110 -14.45 -11.15 2.48
N ASP A 111 -13.75 -11.40 1.39
CA ASP A 111 -12.37 -10.98 1.21
C ASP A 111 -12.33 -9.50 0.81
N SER A 112 -11.41 -8.74 1.39
CA SER A 112 -11.09 -7.38 0.96
C SER A 112 -9.79 -7.35 0.17
N GLY A 113 -9.76 -6.46 -0.81
CA GLY A 113 -8.53 -6.02 -1.48
C GLY A 113 -8.42 -4.50 -1.46
N LEU A 114 -7.29 -4.00 -1.95
CA LEU A 114 -7.01 -2.58 -2.11
C LEU A 114 -6.97 -2.25 -3.61
N VAL A 115 -7.68 -1.19 -4.01
CA VAL A 115 -7.62 -0.64 -5.36
C VAL A 115 -7.04 0.75 -5.26
N SER A 116 -5.91 0.98 -5.95
CA SER A 116 -5.33 2.31 -6.11
C SER A 116 -5.91 2.96 -7.36
N VAL A 117 -6.43 4.17 -7.22
CA VAL A 117 -6.91 4.99 -8.33
C VAL A 117 -6.31 6.39 -8.22
N GLY A 118 -5.93 6.96 -9.36
CA GLY A 118 -5.30 8.27 -9.39
C GLY A 118 -4.46 8.46 -10.63
N VAL A 119 -3.56 9.43 -10.56
CA VAL A 119 -2.55 9.65 -11.60
C VAL A 119 -1.39 8.70 -11.33
N ASP A 120 -0.90 8.02 -12.38
CA ASP A 120 0.24 7.13 -12.25
C ASP A 120 1.49 7.86 -11.73
N ILE A 121 2.28 7.16 -10.92
CA ILE A 121 3.55 7.64 -10.39
C ILE A 121 4.63 7.35 -11.43
N ASN A 122 4.75 8.23 -12.42
CA ASN A 122 5.77 8.15 -13.46
C ASN A 122 6.19 9.56 -13.93
N ASP A 123 7.22 9.61 -14.78
CA ASP A 123 7.82 10.87 -15.25
C ASP A 123 6.88 11.74 -16.11
N TRP A 124 5.72 11.23 -16.51
CA TRP A 124 4.71 11.98 -17.27
C TRP A 124 3.76 12.77 -16.37
N GLN A 125 3.72 12.48 -15.08
CA GLN A 125 2.98 13.26 -14.10
C GLN A 125 3.77 14.51 -13.72
N ILE A 126 3.49 15.63 -14.40
CA ILE A 126 4.23 16.89 -14.19
C ILE A 126 3.31 17.96 -13.62
N VAL A 127 3.72 18.56 -12.51
CA VAL A 127 3.18 19.83 -12.01
C VAL A 127 4.16 20.93 -12.44
N PRO A 128 3.78 21.83 -13.37
CA PRO A 128 4.71 22.86 -13.83
C PRO A 128 5.15 23.78 -12.67
N PRO A 129 6.40 24.28 -12.70
CA PRO A 129 6.88 25.17 -11.65
C PRO A 129 6.12 26.50 -11.66
N LYS A 130 6.03 27.13 -10.48
CA LYS A 130 5.42 28.46 -10.26
C LYS A 130 3.93 28.58 -10.61
N GLN A 131 3.22 27.47 -10.76
CA GLN A 131 1.77 27.51 -10.89
C GLN A 131 1.15 27.83 -9.54
N LYS A 132 0.17 28.74 -9.53
CA LYS A 132 -0.61 29.06 -8.32
C LYS A 132 -1.56 27.91 -7.97
N ASP A 133 -2.22 27.37 -9.00
CA ASP A 133 -3.17 26.28 -8.89
C ASP A 133 -2.93 25.31 -10.06
N TRP A 134 -2.93 24.01 -9.78
CA TRP A 134 -2.78 22.95 -10.79
C TRP A 134 -3.61 21.73 -10.38
N ILE A 135 -4.28 21.11 -11.35
CA ILE A 135 -5.12 19.94 -11.13
C ILE A 135 -4.57 18.77 -11.96
N SER A 136 -4.13 17.72 -11.27
CA SER A 136 -3.80 16.44 -11.90
C SER A 136 -4.97 15.48 -11.72
N THR A 137 -5.51 14.97 -12.84
CA THR A 137 -6.69 14.09 -12.82
C THR A 137 -6.35 12.71 -13.37
N GLY A 138 -6.60 11.68 -12.57
CA GLY A 138 -6.54 10.28 -12.99
C GLY A 138 -7.94 9.74 -13.26
N TYR A 139 -8.04 8.74 -14.14
CA TYR A 139 -9.32 8.15 -14.53
C TYR A 139 -9.27 6.64 -14.41
N CYS A 140 -10.30 6.05 -13.81
CA CYS A 140 -10.59 4.62 -13.93
C CYS A 140 -11.72 4.47 -14.95
N MET A 141 -11.36 4.26 -16.21
CA MET A 141 -12.35 4.19 -17.29
C MET A 141 -13.17 2.89 -17.20
N HIS A 142 -14.47 2.96 -17.48
CA HIS A 142 -15.35 1.79 -17.40
C HIS A 142 -14.86 0.64 -18.29
N GLN A 143 -14.24 0.93 -19.44
CA GLN A 143 -13.68 -0.08 -20.33
C GLN A 143 -12.56 -0.92 -19.66
N CYS A 144 -11.86 -0.36 -18.66
CA CYS A 144 -10.84 -1.07 -17.89
C CYS A 144 -11.45 -2.02 -16.86
N THR A 145 -12.60 -1.67 -16.29
CA THR A 145 -13.20 -2.42 -15.17
C THR A 145 -14.32 -3.35 -15.61
N GLU A 146 -15.08 -2.98 -16.64
CA GLU A 146 -16.27 -3.70 -17.08
C GLU A 146 -15.95 -5.13 -17.53
N SER A 147 -14.92 -5.30 -18.37
CA SER A 147 -14.47 -6.62 -18.81
C SER A 147 -13.99 -7.47 -17.64
N MET A 148 -13.16 -6.90 -16.76
CA MET A 148 -12.64 -7.58 -15.57
C MET A 148 -13.76 -8.06 -14.65
N PHE A 149 -14.72 -7.18 -14.33
CA PHE A 149 -15.84 -7.51 -13.48
C PHE A 149 -16.77 -8.55 -14.10
N LYS A 150 -17.07 -8.44 -15.41
CA LYS A 150 -17.87 -9.43 -16.15
C LYS A 150 -17.23 -10.82 -16.18
N SER A 151 -15.90 -10.89 -16.25
CA SER A 151 -15.16 -12.16 -16.23
C SER A 151 -14.82 -12.67 -14.82
N SER A 152 -15.12 -11.90 -13.77
CA SER A 152 -14.75 -12.25 -12.40
C SER A 152 -15.73 -13.24 -11.77
N SER A 153 -15.29 -13.94 -10.73
CA SER A 153 -16.13 -14.74 -9.83
C SER A 153 -16.86 -13.91 -8.78
N LEU A 154 -16.78 -12.57 -8.84
CA LEU A 154 -17.34 -11.70 -7.82
C LEU A 154 -18.88 -11.72 -7.87
N PRO A 155 -19.55 -11.81 -6.71
CA PRO A 155 -21.01 -11.71 -6.63
C PRO A 155 -21.49 -10.40 -7.27
N GLU A 156 -22.58 -10.47 -8.03
CA GLU A 156 -23.19 -9.31 -8.71
C GLU A 156 -22.26 -8.63 -9.75
N GLY A 157 -21.10 -9.22 -10.06
CA GLY A 157 -20.13 -8.67 -11.01
C GLY A 157 -19.55 -7.33 -10.54
N GLY A 158 -19.24 -7.18 -9.26
CA GLY A 158 -18.71 -5.91 -8.74
C GLY A 158 -18.03 -6.00 -7.37
N ILE A 159 -17.62 -4.85 -6.85
CA ILE A 159 -17.00 -4.68 -5.53
C ILE A 159 -17.79 -3.69 -4.67
N LYS A 160 -17.63 -3.80 -3.34
CA LYS A 160 -18.21 -2.84 -2.38
C LYS A 160 -17.08 -2.06 -1.71
N VAL A 161 -17.03 -0.76 -1.96
CA VAL A 161 -16.07 0.15 -1.33
C VAL A 161 -16.59 0.50 0.06
N PHE A 162 -15.80 0.22 1.10
CA PHE A 162 -16.15 0.51 2.50
C PHE A 162 -15.17 1.45 3.20
N ALA A 163 -14.02 1.71 2.60
CA ALA A 163 -13.02 2.62 3.12
C ALA A 163 -12.21 3.25 1.98
N THR A 164 -11.71 4.45 2.23
CA THR A 164 -10.82 5.19 1.32
C THR A 164 -9.77 5.91 2.15
N PHE A 165 -8.53 5.94 1.67
CA PHE A 165 -7.53 6.87 2.15
C PHE A 165 -6.96 7.63 0.95
N MET A 166 -6.54 8.87 1.17
CA MET A 166 -6.03 9.73 0.12
C MET A 166 -4.54 9.97 0.36
N HIS A 167 -3.75 9.97 -0.70
CA HIS A 167 -2.30 10.19 -0.64
C HIS A 167 -1.89 11.31 -1.59
N ILE A 168 -1.10 12.26 -1.10
CA ILE A 168 -0.48 13.35 -1.85
C ILE A 168 0.84 13.73 -1.17
N HIS A 169 1.80 14.26 -1.93
CA HIS A 169 3.05 14.79 -1.40
C HIS A 169 2.94 16.30 -1.10
N SER A 170 4.06 16.92 -0.69
CA SER A 170 4.11 18.28 -0.13
C SER A 170 3.57 19.41 -1.01
N ALA A 171 3.48 19.22 -2.33
CA ALA A 171 2.91 20.21 -3.24
C ALA A 171 1.37 20.15 -3.34
N GLY A 172 0.75 19.08 -2.85
CA GLY A 172 -0.69 18.88 -2.90
C GLY A 172 -1.42 19.63 -1.79
N HIS A 173 -2.57 20.23 -2.12
CA HIS A 173 -3.42 20.95 -1.16
C HIS A 173 -4.79 20.28 -0.94
N ALA A 174 -5.33 19.61 -1.96
CA ALA A 174 -6.61 18.92 -1.89
C ALA A 174 -6.57 17.66 -2.75
N ASN A 175 -7.21 16.60 -2.27
CA ASN A 175 -7.39 15.36 -3.02
C ASN A 175 -8.86 14.94 -2.90
N THR A 176 -9.52 14.69 -4.03
CA THR A 176 -10.94 14.35 -4.09
C THR A 176 -11.17 13.17 -5.00
N ASN A 177 -11.94 12.20 -4.54
CA ASN A 177 -12.42 11.09 -5.36
C ASN A 177 -13.92 11.31 -5.65
N ARG A 178 -14.35 11.05 -6.89
CA ARG A 178 -15.75 11.06 -7.31
C ARG A 178 -16.07 9.69 -7.91
N SER A 179 -16.92 8.94 -7.21
CA SER A 179 -17.48 7.65 -7.64
C SER A 179 -18.87 7.83 -8.23
#